data_AF-A0A353CY54-F1
#
_entry.id   AF-A0A353CY54-F1
#
_cell.length_a   1.000
_cell.length_b   1.000
_cell.length_c   1.000
_cell.angle_alpha   90.00
_cell.angle_beta   90.00
_cell.angle_gamma   90.00
#
_symmetry.space_group_name_H-M   'P 1'
#
loop_
_entity.id
_entity.type
_entity.pdbx_description
1 polymer ?
#
loop_
_entity_poly.entity_id
_entity_poly.type
_entity_poly.pdbx_seq_one_letter_code
_entity_poly.pdbx_strand_id
1 'polypeptide(L)'
;MQKQYGKLTADQFREVIGMLPEIRYQQAELSEVIVQMSKEKLNALLVRGYSWGEIYEYSFIEHVAIAVVAFNYADTLSAAVRTDDPQRYVLDHRDPSQDDVGTHPAFEKQALVGLAFSLQRTILSVMLFQRTLSGLIQEVREDDNMDSLFNAVRVDRTTMNCTTIADKIDRAEMRQDKHFFIRLRNALKGPTQKHWAAYCDLRYSLFVLRELGFNSLSDVQLEKLLVQDLKVYPNTPSARKNLRAQYQQSRKIKTI
;
A
#
# COMPACT_ATOMS: atom_id res chain seq x y z
N MET A 1 14.26 -23.50 8.88
CA MET A 1 13.99 -23.59 7.41
C MET A 1 14.80 -22.53 6.68
N GLN A 2 15.30 -22.82 5.47
CA GLN A 2 16.07 -21.84 4.69
C GLN A 2 15.15 -20.75 4.12
N LYS A 3 15.44 -19.48 4.41
CA LYS A 3 14.75 -18.33 3.82
C LYS A 3 15.23 -18.12 2.38
N GLN A 4 14.38 -18.44 1.39
CA GLN A 4 14.73 -18.42 -0.03
C GLN A 4 14.57 -17.03 -0.67
N TYR A 5 13.79 -16.15 -0.05
CA TYR A 5 13.40 -14.86 -0.59
C TYR A 5 13.71 -13.74 0.41
N GLY A 6 14.99 -13.63 0.78
CA GLY A 6 15.47 -12.68 1.78
C GLY A 6 15.10 -13.14 3.18
N LYS A 7 14.05 -12.55 3.75
CA LYS A 7 13.56 -12.89 5.10
C LYS A 7 12.40 -13.90 5.11
N LEU A 8 11.92 -14.34 3.94
CA LEU A 8 10.79 -15.27 3.82
C LEU A 8 11.21 -16.62 3.23
N THR A 9 10.56 -17.68 3.73
CA THR A 9 10.46 -18.97 3.03
C THR A 9 9.45 -18.87 1.88
N ALA A 10 9.43 -19.86 0.98
CA ALA A 10 8.43 -19.92 -0.09
C ALA A 10 7.00 -19.98 0.45
N ASP A 11 6.76 -20.75 1.51
CA ASP A 11 5.44 -20.90 2.10
C ASP A 11 4.98 -19.63 2.79
N GLN A 12 5.85 -18.96 3.55
CA GLN A 12 5.54 -17.66 4.13
C GLN A 12 5.23 -16.61 3.05
N PHE A 13 5.96 -16.64 1.93
CA PHE A 13 5.69 -15.69 0.87
C PHE A 13 4.37 -15.99 0.16
N ARG A 14 4.05 -17.27 -0.08
CA ARG A 14 2.74 -17.68 -0.59
C ARG A 14 1.61 -17.24 0.35
N GLU A 15 1.83 -17.37 1.65
CA GLU A 15 0.87 -16.94 2.67
C GLU A 15 0.66 -15.42 2.62
N VAL A 16 1.73 -14.62 2.57
CA VAL A 16 1.64 -13.15 2.44
C VAL A 16 0.84 -12.73 1.19
N ILE A 17 1.13 -13.33 0.04
CA ILE A 17 0.42 -13.01 -1.21
C ILE A 17 -1.01 -13.56 -1.19
N GLY A 18 -1.23 -14.69 -0.52
CA GLY A 18 -2.54 -15.29 -0.30
C GLY A 18 -3.49 -14.43 0.52
N MET A 19 -3.00 -13.43 1.26
CA MET A 19 -3.84 -12.47 2.00
C MET A 19 -4.45 -11.38 1.11
N LEU A 20 -3.93 -11.15 -0.11
CA LEU A 20 -4.40 -10.05 -0.97
C LEU A 20 -5.90 -10.13 -1.34
N PRO A 21 -6.47 -11.31 -1.64
CA PRO A 21 -7.91 -11.44 -1.86
C PRO A 21 -8.75 -11.01 -0.65
N GLU A 22 -8.33 -11.38 0.55
CA GLU A 22 -9.01 -11.02 1.80
C GLU A 22 -8.92 -9.50 2.06
N ILE A 23 -7.73 -8.90 1.90
CA ILE A 23 -7.55 -7.46 2.03
C ILE A 23 -8.48 -6.69 1.06
N ARG A 24 -8.61 -7.19 -0.18
CA ARG A 24 -9.54 -6.60 -1.16
C ARG A 24 -11.01 -6.76 -0.76
N TYR A 25 -11.36 -7.92 -0.18
CA TYR A 25 -12.70 -8.16 0.34
C TYR A 25 -13.02 -7.20 1.49
N GLN A 26 -12.15 -7.11 2.50
CA GLN A 26 -12.28 -6.18 3.62
C GLN A 26 -12.35 -4.72 3.17
N GLN A 27 -11.59 -4.35 2.13
CA GLN A 27 -11.68 -3.01 1.53
C GLN A 27 -13.06 -2.74 0.90
N ALA A 28 -13.61 -3.71 0.17
CA ALA A 28 -14.94 -3.58 -0.44
C ALA A 28 -16.03 -3.52 0.63
N GLU A 29 -15.96 -4.38 1.63
CA GLU A 29 -16.88 -4.44 2.76
C GLU A 29 -16.88 -3.14 3.57
N LEU A 30 -15.70 -2.64 3.97
CA LEU A 30 -15.59 -1.36 4.69
C LEU A 30 -16.18 -0.20 3.87
N SER A 31 -15.93 -0.20 2.55
CA SER A 31 -16.49 0.82 1.65
C SER A 31 -18.01 0.73 1.60
N GLU A 32 -18.57 -0.47 1.54
CA GLU A 32 -20.02 -0.70 1.53
C GLU A 32 -20.68 -0.28 2.85
N VAL A 33 -20.08 -0.63 3.99
CA VAL A 33 -20.55 -0.21 5.32
C VAL A 33 -20.62 1.31 5.44
N ILE A 34 -19.59 2.02 4.97
CA ILE A 34 -19.57 3.50 4.99
C ILE A 34 -20.63 4.09 4.06
N VAL A 35 -20.84 3.52 2.87
CA VAL A 35 -21.85 3.98 1.91
C VAL A 35 -23.28 3.77 2.42
N GLN A 36 -23.52 2.67 3.13
CA GLN A 36 -24.82 2.35 3.72
C GLN A 36 -25.09 3.10 5.03
N MET A 37 -24.06 3.73 5.63
CA MET A 37 -24.18 4.49 6.86
C MET A 37 -25.02 5.76 6.63
N SER A 38 -25.94 6.06 7.55
CA SER A 38 -26.70 7.31 7.48
C SER A 38 -25.76 8.50 7.64
N LYS A 39 -26.12 9.63 7.02
CA LYS A 39 -25.32 10.87 7.10
C LYS A 39 -25.12 11.32 8.55
N GLU A 40 -26.12 11.13 9.41
CA GLU A 40 -26.07 11.47 10.84
C GLU A 40 -25.05 10.60 11.57
N LYS A 41 -25.05 9.28 11.33
CA LYS A 41 -24.06 8.37 11.91
C LYS A 41 -22.65 8.67 11.41
N LEU A 42 -22.50 8.94 10.12
CA LEU A 42 -21.22 9.29 9.53
C LEU A 42 -20.68 10.61 10.10
N ASN A 43 -21.51 11.63 10.25
CA ASN A 43 -21.12 12.91 10.85
C ASN A 43 -20.82 12.79 12.36
N ALA A 44 -21.53 11.90 13.07
CA ALA A 44 -21.24 11.60 14.47
C ALA A 44 -19.92 10.83 14.63
N LEU A 45 -19.53 10.04 13.64
CA LEU A 45 -18.24 9.35 13.58
C LEU A 45 -17.12 10.31 13.19
N LEU A 46 -17.35 11.20 12.20
CA LEU A 46 -16.37 12.11 11.60
C LEU A 46 -16.64 13.56 12.05
N VAL A 47 -16.23 13.87 13.28
CA VAL A 47 -16.76 15.00 14.03
C VAL A 47 -16.20 16.35 13.55
N ARG A 48 -14.87 16.50 13.42
CA ARG A 48 -14.22 17.74 12.92
C ARG A 48 -12.83 17.47 12.33
N GLY A 49 -12.49 18.23 11.30
CA GLY A 49 -11.13 18.28 10.74
C GLY A 49 -10.63 16.94 10.17
N TYR A 50 -11.55 16.03 9.85
CA TYR A 50 -11.19 14.68 9.43
C TYR A 50 -10.51 14.70 8.06
N SER A 51 -9.22 14.37 8.06
CA SER A 51 -8.41 14.13 6.87
C SER A 51 -7.33 13.14 7.25
N TRP A 52 -7.30 11.98 6.60
CA TRP A 52 -6.19 11.03 6.78
C TRP A 52 -5.02 11.32 5.85
N GLY A 53 -5.14 12.28 4.91
CA GLY A 53 -4.10 12.58 3.92
C GLY A 53 -2.74 12.87 4.56
N GLU A 54 -2.72 13.60 5.68
CA GLU A 54 -1.48 14.00 6.35
C GLU A 54 -0.63 12.80 6.83
N ILE A 55 -1.23 11.61 7.02
CA ILE A 55 -0.46 10.42 7.39
C ILE A 55 0.57 10.04 6.31
N TYR A 56 0.34 10.43 5.06
CA TYR A 56 1.25 10.17 3.95
C TYR A 56 2.46 11.12 3.92
N GLU A 57 2.48 12.18 4.74
CA GLU A 57 3.66 13.02 4.90
C GLU A 57 4.77 12.30 5.70
N TYR A 58 4.39 11.34 6.53
CA TYR A 58 5.32 10.46 7.23
C TYR A 58 5.91 9.42 6.27
N SER A 59 7.09 8.91 6.60
CA SER A 59 7.65 7.75 5.90
C SER A 59 6.72 6.55 6.04
N PHE A 60 6.78 5.60 5.10
CA PHE A 60 5.93 4.40 5.16
C PHE A 60 6.12 3.61 6.46
N ILE A 61 7.34 3.59 7.00
CA ILE A 61 7.64 2.90 8.27
C ILE A 61 6.94 3.58 9.45
N GLU A 62 6.96 4.90 9.51
CA GLU A 62 6.22 5.66 10.53
C GLU A 62 4.71 5.48 10.38
N HIS A 63 4.18 5.50 9.14
CA HIS A 63 2.77 5.21 8.86
C HIS A 63 2.35 3.84 9.40
N VAL A 64 3.14 2.80 9.12
CA VAL A 64 2.91 1.44 9.64
C VAL A 64 3.05 1.39 11.16
N ALA A 65 4.05 2.05 11.74
CA ALA A 65 4.27 2.08 13.19
C ALA A 65 3.08 2.73 13.93
N ILE A 66 2.55 3.84 13.40
CA ILE A 66 1.35 4.50 13.94
C ILE A 66 0.16 3.53 13.90
N ALA A 67 -0.04 2.80 12.80
CA ALA A 67 -1.11 1.83 12.70
C ALA A 67 -0.93 0.67 13.70
N VAL A 68 0.28 0.13 13.85
CA VAL A 68 0.58 -0.93 14.82
C VAL A 68 0.20 -0.51 16.24
N VAL A 69 0.52 0.72 16.64
CA VAL A 69 0.11 1.24 17.95
C VAL A 69 -1.40 1.44 18.01
N ALA A 70 -2.00 2.08 17.00
CA ALA A 70 -3.42 2.41 16.98
C ALA A 70 -4.33 1.18 17.09
N PHE A 71 -3.92 0.07 16.49
CA PHE A 71 -4.64 -1.20 16.51
C PHE A 71 -4.10 -2.18 17.57
N ASN A 72 -3.34 -1.71 18.57
CA ASN A 72 -2.79 -2.51 19.69
C ASN A 72 -1.96 -3.75 19.27
N TYR A 73 -1.28 -3.70 18.14
CA TYR A 73 -0.35 -4.75 17.70
C TYR A 73 1.08 -4.58 18.23
N ALA A 74 1.35 -3.55 19.05
CA ALA A 74 2.69 -3.24 19.55
C ALA A 74 3.30 -4.40 20.36
N ASP A 75 2.51 -5.05 21.21
CA ASP A 75 2.96 -6.20 22.00
C ASP A 75 3.20 -7.42 21.11
N THR A 76 2.31 -7.68 20.15
CA THR A 76 2.49 -8.75 19.15
C THR A 76 3.77 -8.56 18.36
N LEU A 77 4.06 -7.33 17.93
CA LEU A 77 5.29 -7.00 17.21
C LEU A 77 6.52 -7.15 18.13
N SER A 78 6.42 -6.69 19.38
CA SER A 78 7.49 -6.81 20.38
C SER A 78 7.80 -8.26 20.75
N ALA A 79 6.78 -9.13 20.76
CA ALA A 79 6.97 -10.57 20.92
C ALA A 79 7.61 -11.19 19.67
N ALA A 80 7.14 -10.82 18.47
CA ALA A 80 7.66 -11.35 17.21
C ALA A 80 9.17 -11.15 17.08
N VAL A 81 9.69 -9.94 17.39
CA VAL A 81 11.12 -9.62 17.25
C VAL A 81 12.03 -10.41 18.19
N ARG A 82 11.47 -11.05 19.23
CA ARG A 82 12.21 -11.90 20.19
C ARG A 82 12.25 -13.37 19.77
N THR A 83 11.59 -13.73 18.68
CA THR A 83 11.57 -15.10 18.15
C THR A 83 12.63 -15.32 17.07
N ASP A 84 12.99 -16.58 16.83
CA ASP A 84 13.93 -16.95 15.77
C ASP A 84 13.38 -16.70 14.36
N ASP A 85 12.05 -16.69 14.19
CA ASP A 85 11.37 -16.39 12.93
C ASP A 85 10.24 -15.37 13.15
N PRO A 86 10.56 -14.07 13.24
CA PRO A 86 9.57 -13.01 13.46
C PRO A 86 8.48 -12.98 12.38
N GLN A 87 8.82 -13.36 11.13
CA GLN A 87 7.84 -13.38 10.04
C GLN A 87 6.81 -14.49 10.23
N ARG A 88 7.25 -15.70 10.66
CA ARG A 88 6.31 -16.78 11.01
C ARG A 88 5.42 -16.36 12.17
N TYR A 89 6.00 -15.78 13.22
CA TYR A 89 5.22 -15.32 14.39
C TYR A 89 4.10 -14.36 14.00
N VAL A 90 4.40 -13.33 13.20
CA VAL A 90 3.38 -12.37 12.72
C VAL A 90 2.31 -13.04 11.87
N LEU A 91 2.68 -13.98 10.99
CA LEU A 91 1.73 -14.69 10.14
C LEU A 91 0.79 -15.59 10.96
N ASP A 92 1.29 -16.22 12.01
CA ASP A 92 0.51 -17.13 12.86
C ASP A 92 -0.42 -16.38 13.83
N HIS A 93 -0.10 -15.13 14.17
CA HIS A 93 -0.85 -14.28 15.11
C HIS A 93 -1.62 -13.14 14.43
N ARG A 94 -1.89 -13.27 13.13
CA ARG A 94 -2.56 -12.22 12.33
C ARG A 94 -4.05 -12.06 12.61
N ASP A 95 -4.68 -13.10 13.14
CA ASP A 95 -6.11 -13.17 13.39
C ASP A 95 -6.30 -13.49 14.87
N PRO A 96 -5.96 -12.56 15.78
CA PRO A 96 -6.35 -12.72 17.17
C PRO A 96 -7.86 -12.88 17.20
N SER A 97 -8.38 -13.72 18.10
CA SER A 97 -9.82 -13.83 18.27
C SER A 97 -10.42 -12.42 18.42
N GLN A 98 -11.57 -12.13 17.80
CA GLN A 98 -12.15 -10.78 17.71
C GLN A 98 -12.30 -10.09 19.09
N ASP A 99 -12.21 -10.85 20.17
CA ASP A 99 -12.30 -10.40 21.56
C ASP A 99 -10.95 -9.97 22.18
N ASP A 100 -9.79 -10.29 21.58
CA ASP A 100 -8.48 -10.16 22.25
C ASP A 100 -7.70 -8.87 21.96
N VAL A 101 -7.95 -8.17 20.85
CA VAL A 101 -7.18 -6.96 20.49
C VAL A 101 -8.12 -5.80 20.16
N GLY A 102 -8.46 -5.03 21.19
CA GLY A 102 -9.17 -3.75 21.04
C GLY A 102 -8.30 -2.68 20.35
N THR A 103 -8.83 -1.48 20.16
CA THR A 103 -8.06 -0.34 19.63
C THR A 103 -7.41 0.46 20.76
N HIS A 104 -6.29 1.12 20.49
CA HIS A 104 -5.58 1.88 21.51
C HIS A 104 -6.39 3.10 21.99
N PRO A 105 -6.55 3.33 23.31
CA PRO A 105 -7.44 4.35 23.85
C PRO A 105 -7.05 5.79 23.49
N ALA A 106 -5.79 6.02 23.11
CA ALA A 106 -5.32 7.33 22.65
C ALA A 106 -5.80 7.71 21.23
N PHE A 107 -6.41 6.77 20.49
CA PHE A 107 -6.89 7.02 19.14
C PHE A 107 -8.41 7.17 19.12
N GLU A 108 -8.87 8.29 18.57
CA GLU A 108 -10.29 8.48 18.30
C GLU A 108 -10.76 7.56 17.18
N LYS A 109 -12.04 7.19 17.20
CA LYS A 109 -12.65 6.31 16.17
C LYS A 109 -12.45 6.83 14.75
N GLN A 110 -12.53 8.15 14.55
CA GLN A 110 -12.27 8.76 13.24
C GLN A 110 -10.83 8.51 12.77
N ALA A 111 -9.83 8.62 13.66
CA ALA A 111 -8.44 8.38 13.32
C ALA A 111 -8.20 6.92 12.93
N LEU A 112 -8.84 5.97 13.62
CA LEU A 112 -8.77 4.54 13.32
C LEU A 112 -9.34 4.22 11.93
N VAL A 113 -10.49 4.80 11.59
CA VAL A 113 -11.08 4.68 10.25
C VAL A 113 -10.15 5.28 9.20
N GLY A 114 -9.61 6.48 9.45
CA GLY A 114 -8.65 7.13 8.55
C GLY A 114 -7.40 6.29 8.32
N LEU A 115 -6.84 5.70 9.38
CA LEU A 115 -5.70 4.79 9.29
C LEU A 115 -6.02 3.55 8.46
N ALA A 116 -7.17 2.91 8.69
CA ALA A 116 -7.59 1.75 7.90
C ALA A 116 -7.71 2.09 6.40
N PHE A 117 -8.39 3.19 6.06
CA PHE A 117 -8.46 3.67 4.67
C PHE A 117 -7.08 3.96 4.10
N SER A 118 -6.22 4.63 4.86
CA SER A 118 -4.90 5.02 4.37
C SER A 118 -4.01 3.83 4.05
N LEU A 119 -4.04 2.77 4.87
CA LEU A 119 -3.30 1.53 4.61
C LEU A 119 -3.83 0.81 3.37
N GLN A 120 -5.15 0.69 3.21
CA GLN A 120 -5.77 0.10 2.03
C GLN A 120 -5.39 0.86 0.75
N ARG A 121 -5.35 2.20 0.81
CA ARG A 121 -4.93 3.05 -0.31
C ARG A 121 -3.43 2.91 -0.59
N THR A 122 -2.59 2.77 0.43
CA THR A 122 -1.17 2.48 0.25
C THR A 122 -0.94 1.12 -0.42
N ILE A 123 -1.66 0.08 -0.03
CA ILE A 123 -1.62 -1.24 -0.69
C ILE A 123 -2.02 -1.12 -2.16
N LEU A 124 -3.10 -0.38 -2.45
CA LEU A 124 -3.53 -0.10 -3.81
C LEU A 124 -2.45 0.65 -4.60
N SER A 125 -1.79 1.64 -4.00
CA SER A 125 -0.66 2.34 -4.63
C SER A 125 0.47 1.39 -4.99
N VAL A 126 0.81 0.45 -4.11
CA VAL A 126 1.81 -0.58 -4.38
C VAL A 126 1.37 -1.48 -5.54
N MET A 127 0.12 -1.92 -5.56
CA MET A 127 -0.42 -2.73 -6.65
C MET A 127 -0.43 -2.00 -7.99
N LEU A 128 -0.62 -0.68 -7.99
CA LEU A 128 -0.67 0.11 -9.22
C LEU A 128 0.72 0.53 -9.69
N PHE A 129 1.55 1.04 -8.78
CA PHE A 129 2.78 1.76 -9.10
C PHE A 129 4.04 1.14 -8.50
N GLN A 130 3.93 0.07 -7.70
CA GLN A 130 5.02 -0.51 -6.90
C GLN A 130 5.66 0.51 -5.95
N ARG A 131 4.86 1.46 -5.47
CA ARG A 131 5.28 2.53 -4.56
C ARG A 131 4.22 2.74 -3.50
N THR A 132 4.66 3.02 -2.28
CA THR A 132 3.75 3.44 -1.21
C THR A 132 3.25 4.86 -1.47
N LEU A 133 2.13 5.27 -0.85
CA LEU A 133 1.68 6.66 -0.97
C LEU A 133 2.70 7.62 -0.35
N SER A 134 3.22 7.29 0.82
CA SER A 134 4.33 8.01 1.45
C SER A 134 5.54 8.17 0.52
N GLY A 135 5.96 7.10 -0.17
CA GLY A 135 7.07 7.16 -1.13
C GLY A 135 6.77 8.05 -2.34
N LEU A 136 5.54 8.06 -2.84
CA LEU A 136 5.13 9.00 -3.89
C LEU A 136 5.18 10.45 -3.41
N ILE A 137 4.70 10.74 -2.20
CA ILE A 137 4.76 12.08 -1.60
C ILE A 137 6.22 12.50 -1.35
N GLN A 138 7.05 11.58 -0.88
CA GLN A 138 8.48 11.83 -0.65
C GLN A 138 9.19 12.22 -1.95
N GLU A 139 8.94 11.55 -3.07
CA GLU A 139 9.52 11.93 -4.37
C GLU A 139 9.05 13.33 -4.85
N VAL A 140 7.83 13.75 -4.50
CA VAL A 140 7.37 15.12 -4.79
C VAL A 140 8.15 16.13 -3.94
N ARG A 141 8.41 15.79 -2.68
CA ARG A 141 9.12 16.64 -1.72
C ARG A 141 10.60 16.78 -2.06
N GLU A 142 11.26 15.68 -2.40
CA GLU A 142 12.71 15.61 -2.62
C GLU A 142 13.10 15.97 -4.06
N ASP A 143 12.34 15.50 -5.06
CA ASP A 143 12.74 15.54 -6.47
C ASP A 143 11.81 16.41 -7.34
N ASP A 144 10.81 17.07 -6.74
CA ASP A 144 9.76 17.81 -7.46
C ASP A 144 9.02 16.96 -8.52
N ASN A 145 8.90 15.65 -8.27
CA ASN A 145 8.35 14.71 -9.24
C ASN A 145 6.82 14.82 -9.37
N MET A 146 6.37 15.64 -10.33
CA MET A 146 4.94 15.86 -10.58
C MET A 146 4.18 14.59 -10.99
N ASP A 147 4.83 13.61 -11.63
CA ASP A 147 4.16 12.35 -11.98
C ASP A 147 3.77 11.58 -10.72
N SER A 148 4.62 11.61 -9.69
CA SER A 148 4.33 11.01 -8.38
C SER A 148 3.19 11.72 -7.66
N LEU A 149 3.10 13.05 -7.75
CA LEU A 149 1.95 13.83 -7.25
C LEU A 149 0.65 13.34 -7.91
N PHE A 150 0.60 13.29 -9.25
CA PHE A 150 -0.61 12.89 -9.95
C PHE A 150 -0.95 11.42 -9.74
N ASN A 151 0.05 10.55 -9.53
CA ASN A 151 -0.18 9.16 -9.16
C ASN A 151 -0.77 9.05 -7.74
N ALA A 152 -0.25 9.79 -6.76
CA ALA A 152 -0.79 9.81 -5.41
C ALA A 152 -2.26 10.25 -5.40
N VAL A 153 -2.59 11.38 -6.05
CA VAL A 153 -3.97 11.89 -6.18
C VAL A 153 -4.89 10.90 -6.91
N ARG A 154 -4.34 10.15 -7.87
CA ARG A 154 -5.09 9.12 -8.61
C ARG A 154 -5.49 7.95 -7.72
N VAL A 155 -4.65 7.55 -6.77
CA VAL A 155 -4.97 6.48 -5.81
C VAL A 155 -5.92 6.97 -4.73
N ASP A 156 -5.61 8.13 -4.16
CA ASP A 156 -6.32 8.70 -3.02
C ASP A 156 -6.37 10.22 -3.14
N ARG A 157 -7.59 10.76 -3.27
CA ARG A 157 -7.83 12.20 -3.45
C ARG A 157 -7.52 12.99 -2.18
N THR A 158 -7.54 12.35 -1.01
CA THR A 158 -7.20 13.03 0.25
C THR A 158 -5.73 13.43 0.32
N THR A 159 -4.88 12.88 -0.55
CA THR A 159 -3.48 13.30 -0.68
C THR A 159 -3.35 14.77 -1.08
N MET A 160 -4.40 15.39 -1.65
CA MET A 160 -4.41 16.84 -1.88
C MET A 160 -4.31 17.68 -0.61
N ASN A 161 -4.68 17.11 0.54
CA ASN A 161 -4.56 17.79 1.83
C ASN A 161 -3.15 17.65 2.44
N CYS A 162 -2.27 16.83 1.84
CA CYS A 162 -0.88 16.72 2.27
C CYS A 162 -0.18 18.06 2.02
N THR A 163 0.49 18.61 3.03
CA THR A 163 1.23 19.88 2.96
C THR A 163 2.12 19.97 1.69
N THR A 164 2.81 18.88 1.33
CA THR A 164 3.68 18.78 0.15
C THR A 164 2.89 18.97 -1.15
N ILE A 165 1.72 18.34 -1.31
CA ILE A 165 0.91 18.47 -2.53
C ILE A 165 0.19 19.82 -2.56
N ALA A 166 -0.33 20.27 -1.42
CA ALA A 166 -0.97 21.57 -1.29
C ALA A 166 -0.04 22.71 -1.75
N ASP A 167 1.24 22.71 -1.32
CA ASP A 167 2.25 23.68 -1.79
C ASP A 167 2.38 23.70 -3.32
N LYS A 168 2.35 22.53 -3.98
CA LYS A 168 2.42 22.46 -5.45
C LYS A 168 1.18 23.02 -6.12
N ILE A 169 0.01 22.77 -5.55
CA ILE A 169 -1.26 23.32 -6.04
C ILE A 169 -1.25 24.84 -5.89
N ASP A 170 -0.84 25.37 -4.74
CA ASP A 170 -0.78 26.81 -4.48
C ASP A 170 0.18 27.52 -5.45
N ARG A 171 1.36 26.94 -5.69
CA ARG A 171 2.33 27.48 -6.66
C ARG A 171 1.80 27.44 -8.10
N ALA A 172 1.10 26.38 -8.48
CA ALA A 172 0.49 26.25 -9.79
C ALA A 172 -0.62 27.30 -10.00
N GLU A 173 -1.43 27.55 -8.96
CA GLU A 173 -2.47 28.59 -8.98
C GLU A 173 -1.86 29.99 -9.14
N MET A 174 -0.85 30.33 -8.33
CA MET A 174 -0.15 31.63 -8.42
C MET A 174 0.45 31.88 -9.81
N ARG A 175 0.84 30.81 -10.51
CA ARG A 175 1.41 30.86 -11.87
C ARG A 175 0.37 30.71 -12.98
N GLN A 176 -0.90 30.48 -12.64
CA GLN A 176 -1.97 30.15 -13.59
C GLN A 176 -1.60 28.98 -14.52
N ASP A 177 -0.96 27.94 -13.97
CA ASP A 177 -0.51 26.78 -14.74
C ASP A 177 -1.69 25.88 -15.15
N LYS A 178 -2.28 26.21 -16.30
CA LYS A 178 -3.40 25.44 -16.87
C LYS A 178 -3.06 23.98 -17.13
N HIS A 179 -1.81 23.68 -17.48
CA HIS A 179 -1.40 22.31 -17.79
C HIS A 179 -1.38 21.46 -16.52
N PHE A 180 -0.88 22.00 -15.40
CA PHE A 180 -0.97 21.36 -14.09
C PHE A 180 -2.41 21.00 -13.73
N PHE A 181 -3.35 21.94 -13.84
CA PHE A 181 -4.76 21.68 -13.50
C PHE A 181 -5.45 20.69 -14.44
N ILE A 182 -5.09 20.64 -15.73
CA ILE A 182 -5.56 19.60 -16.64
C ILE A 182 -5.11 18.22 -16.17
N ARG A 183 -3.85 18.09 -15.75
CA ARG A 183 -3.30 16.84 -15.22
C ARG A 183 -3.91 16.46 -13.88
N LEU A 184 -4.10 17.42 -12.98
CA LEU A 184 -4.75 17.22 -11.68
C LEU A 184 -6.19 16.73 -11.85
N ARG A 185 -6.96 17.38 -12.72
CA ARG A 185 -8.32 16.97 -13.09
C ARG A 185 -8.36 15.54 -13.63
N ASN A 186 -7.35 15.13 -14.41
CA ASN A 186 -7.26 13.77 -14.91
C ASN A 186 -6.87 12.77 -13.81
N ALA A 187 -6.03 13.16 -12.85
CA ALA A 187 -5.72 12.33 -11.68
C ALA A 187 -6.96 12.09 -10.82
N LEU A 188 -7.79 13.12 -10.59
CA LEU A 188 -9.04 13.03 -9.82
C LEU A 188 -10.06 12.02 -10.36
N LYS A 189 -9.96 11.61 -11.64
CA LYS A 189 -10.80 10.56 -12.21
C LYS A 189 -10.49 9.16 -11.66
N GLY A 190 -9.32 8.98 -11.05
CA GLY A 190 -8.88 7.69 -10.52
C GLY A 190 -8.18 6.80 -11.57
N PRO A 191 -7.78 5.58 -11.19
CA PRO A 191 -7.10 4.64 -12.08
C PRO A 191 -8.04 4.06 -13.14
N THR A 192 -7.55 3.85 -14.35
CA THR A 192 -8.32 3.19 -15.41
C THR A 192 -8.39 1.68 -15.16
N GLN A 193 -9.57 1.12 -14.92
CA GLN A 193 -9.71 -0.26 -14.40
C GLN A 193 -9.08 -1.36 -15.29
N LYS A 194 -9.14 -1.26 -16.62
CA LYS A 194 -8.84 -2.40 -17.52
C LYS A 194 -7.38 -2.81 -17.62
N HIS A 195 -6.42 -1.88 -17.61
CA HIS A 195 -5.00 -2.21 -17.84
C HIS A 195 -4.26 -2.61 -16.55
N TRP A 196 -4.82 -2.32 -15.38
CA TRP A 196 -4.09 -2.36 -14.11
C TRP A 196 -4.42 -3.61 -13.29
N ALA A 197 -5.65 -4.11 -13.36
CA ALA A 197 -6.12 -5.25 -12.57
C ALA A 197 -5.32 -6.53 -12.81
N ALA A 198 -4.88 -6.78 -14.05
CA ALA A 198 -4.23 -8.04 -14.42
C ALA A 198 -2.85 -8.27 -13.78
N TYR A 199 -2.20 -7.22 -13.27
CA TYR A 199 -0.83 -7.31 -12.73
C TYR A 199 -0.69 -6.79 -11.30
N CYS A 200 -1.80 -6.51 -10.59
CA CYS A 200 -1.76 -6.00 -9.22
C CYS A 200 -0.96 -6.94 -8.29
N ASP A 201 -1.27 -8.24 -8.33
CA ASP A 201 -0.66 -9.22 -7.42
C ASP A 201 0.81 -9.47 -7.78
N LEU A 202 1.13 -9.47 -9.08
CA LEU A 202 2.52 -9.48 -9.55
C LEU A 202 3.29 -8.28 -9.01
N ARG A 203 2.76 -7.06 -9.17
CA ARG A 203 3.43 -5.83 -8.74
C ARG A 203 3.64 -5.78 -7.24
N TYR A 204 2.63 -6.20 -6.48
CA TYR A 204 2.74 -6.33 -5.03
C TYR A 204 3.80 -7.37 -4.64
N SER A 205 3.84 -8.52 -5.30
CA SER A 205 4.87 -9.55 -5.06
C SER A 205 6.28 -9.02 -5.33
N LEU A 206 6.47 -8.29 -6.41
CA LEU A 206 7.76 -7.67 -6.73
C LEU A 206 8.16 -6.60 -5.72
N PHE A 207 7.20 -5.81 -5.23
CA PHE A 207 7.42 -4.84 -4.16
C PHE A 207 7.92 -5.54 -2.89
N VAL A 208 7.22 -6.60 -2.42
CA VAL A 208 7.59 -7.32 -1.20
C VAL A 208 9.00 -7.93 -1.32
N LEU A 209 9.33 -8.55 -2.45
CA LEU A 209 10.69 -9.10 -2.68
C LEU A 209 11.77 -8.05 -2.48
N ARG A 210 11.53 -6.84 -3.00
CA ARG A 210 12.47 -5.74 -2.92
C ARG A 210 12.63 -5.20 -1.50
N GLU A 211 11.52 -5.01 -0.79
CA GLU A 211 11.55 -4.56 0.61
C GLU A 211 12.25 -5.55 1.55
N LEU A 212 12.24 -6.82 1.18
CA LEU A 212 12.98 -7.86 1.89
C LEU A 212 14.44 -7.99 1.45
N GLY A 213 14.93 -7.08 0.61
CA GLY A 213 16.31 -7.04 0.11
C GLY A 213 16.61 -8.06 -0.98
N PHE A 214 15.60 -8.74 -1.53
CA PHE A 214 15.79 -9.81 -2.50
C PHE A 214 15.78 -9.29 -3.94
N ASN A 215 16.95 -8.87 -4.41
CA ASN A 215 17.12 -8.15 -5.68
C ASN A 215 17.76 -8.96 -6.81
N SER A 216 17.95 -10.27 -6.62
CA SER A 216 18.58 -11.16 -7.60
C SER A 216 17.81 -12.48 -7.76
N LEU A 217 16.89 -12.52 -8.72
CA LEU A 217 16.27 -13.76 -9.22
C LEU A 217 16.74 -14.03 -10.65
N SER A 218 17.12 -15.29 -10.93
CA SER A 218 17.28 -15.75 -12.31
C SER A 218 15.91 -15.89 -13.00
N ASP A 219 15.90 -15.94 -14.33
CA ASP A 219 14.66 -16.10 -15.12
C ASP A 219 13.88 -17.38 -14.72
N VAL A 220 14.60 -18.45 -14.36
CA VAL A 220 14.02 -19.72 -13.88
C VAL A 220 13.39 -19.55 -12.50
N GLN A 221 14.06 -18.82 -11.60
CA GLN A 221 13.53 -18.55 -10.25
C GLN A 221 12.31 -17.61 -10.31
N LEU A 222 12.33 -16.60 -11.20
CA LEU A 222 11.18 -15.72 -11.44
C LEU A 222 9.97 -16.49 -11.93
N GLU A 223 10.15 -17.36 -12.92
CA GLU A 223 9.05 -18.18 -13.43
C GLU A 223 8.52 -19.13 -12.37
N LYS A 224 9.40 -19.87 -11.69
CA LYS A 224 9.00 -20.77 -10.60
C LYS A 224 8.17 -20.04 -9.55
N LEU A 225 8.67 -18.92 -9.05
CA LEU A 225 8.00 -18.16 -7.99
C LEU A 225 6.68 -17.53 -8.45
N LEU A 226 6.70 -16.74 -9.53
CA LEU A 226 5.58 -15.88 -9.89
C LEU A 226 4.49 -16.61 -10.70
N VAL A 227 4.85 -17.69 -11.42
CA VAL A 227 3.92 -18.49 -12.22
C VAL A 227 3.49 -19.74 -11.49
N GLN A 228 4.43 -20.51 -10.93
CA GLN A 228 4.14 -21.84 -10.38
C GLN A 228 3.71 -21.77 -8.91
N ASP A 229 4.49 -21.07 -8.08
CA ASP A 229 4.32 -21.08 -6.62
C ASP A 229 3.23 -20.10 -6.15
N LEU A 230 3.27 -18.85 -6.63
CA LEU A 230 2.35 -17.77 -6.25
C LEU A 230 1.15 -17.64 -7.21
N LYS A 231 1.29 -18.11 -8.45
CA LYS A 231 0.25 -18.02 -9.51
C LYS A 231 -0.27 -16.59 -9.75
N VAL A 232 0.60 -15.59 -9.59
CA VAL A 232 0.29 -14.16 -9.81
C VAL A 232 0.57 -13.70 -11.24
N TYR A 233 1.07 -14.59 -12.10
CA TYR A 233 1.29 -14.35 -13.53
C TYR A 233 0.86 -15.57 -14.36
N PRO A 234 0.23 -15.38 -15.54
CA PRO A 234 -0.25 -16.49 -16.35
C PRO A 234 0.90 -17.34 -16.92
N ASN A 235 0.70 -18.67 -16.90
CA ASN A 235 1.61 -19.62 -17.51
C ASN A 235 1.51 -19.58 -19.03
N THR A 236 2.33 -18.75 -19.66
CA THR A 236 2.38 -18.59 -21.13
C THR A 236 3.81 -18.79 -21.64
N PRO A 237 4.02 -19.20 -22.91
CA PRO A 237 5.37 -19.40 -23.46
C PRO A 237 6.27 -18.16 -23.38
N SER A 238 5.70 -16.96 -23.33
CA SER A 238 6.43 -15.69 -23.22
C SER A 238 6.63 -15.20 -21.77
N ALA A 239 6.18 -15.97 -20.78
CA ALA A 239 6.18 -15.56 -19.37
C ALA A 239 7.58 -15.16 -18.88
N ARG A 240 8.62 -15.97 -19.13
CA ARG A 240 10.00 -15.63 -18.73
C ARG A 240 10.46 -14.27 -19.25
N LYS A 241 10.28 -14.02 -20.55
CA LYS A 241 10.69 -12.77 -21.20
C LYS A 241 9.97 -11.57 -20.58
N ASN A 242 8.66 -11.69 -20.39
CA ASN A 242 7.83 -10.62 -19.85
C ASN A 242 8.11 -10.37 -18.36
N LEU A 243 8.24 -11.43 -17.56
CA LEU A 243 8.58 -11.35 -16.14
C LEU A 243 9.95 -10.72 -15.93
N ARG A 244 10.95 -11.07 -16.75
CA ARG A 244 12.26 -10.42 -16.72
C ARG A 244 12.15 -8.92 -16.97
N ALA A 245 11.35 -8.49 -17.95
CA ALA A 245 11.13 -7.08 -18.22
C ALA A 245 10.45 -6.37 -17.03
N GLN A 246 9.40 -6.97 -16.46
CA GLN A 246 8.70 -6.44 -15.28
C GLN A 246 9.64 -6.36 -14.06
N TYR A 247 10.48 -7.37 -13.85
CA TYR A 247 11.44 -7.40 -12.75
C TYR A 247 12.52 -6.33 -12.90
N GLN A 248 13.11 -6.17 -14.10
CA GLN A 248 14.10 -5.13 -14.34
C GLN A 248 13.50 -3.73 -14.23
N GLN A 249 12.25 -3.54 -14.66
CA GLN A 249 11.54 -2.28 -14.45
C GLN A 249 11.31 -2.03 -12.96
N SER A 250 10.88 -3.05 -12.22
CA SER A 250 10.68 -2.97 -10.78
C SER A 250 11.94 -2.52 -10.07
N ARG A 251 13.11 -3.07 -10.41
CA ARG A 251 14.40 -2.69 -9.78
C ARG A 251 14.81 -1.22 -9.94
N LYS A 252 14.21 -0.48 -10.89
CA LYS A 252 14.49 0.95 -11.12
C LYS A 252 13.63 1.88 -10.29
N ILE A 253 12.59 1.36 -9.64
CA ILE A 253 11.60 2.16 -8.90
C ILE A 253 12.12 2.38 -7.46
N LYS A 254 12.07 3.58 -6.89
CA LYS A 254 12.18 3.76 -5.43
C LYS A 254 10.83 3.35 -4.80
N THR A 255 10.84 2.45 -3.81
CA THR A 255 9.61 1.78 -3.30
C THR A 255 9.03 2.45 -2.06
N ILE A 256 9.89 2.76 -1.09
CA ILE A 256 9.64 3.58 0.09
C ILE A 256 10.49 4.83 -0.03
#